data_AF-A0A350HE73-F1
#
_entry.id   AF-A0A350HE73-F1
#
_cell.length_a   1.000
_cell.length_b   1.000
_cell.length_c   1.000
_cell.angle_alpha   90.00
_cell.angle_beta   90.00
_cell.angle_gamma   90.00
#
_symmetry.space_group_name_H-M   'P 1'
#
loop_
_entity.id
_entity.type
_entity.pdbx_description
1 polymer ?
#
loop_
_entity_poly.entity_id
_entity_poly.type
_entity_poly.pdbx_seq_one_letter_code
_entity_poly.pdbx_strand_id
1 'polypeptide(L)'
;MHWIDKKWPLSVHQAKRRPPKSCGKTFISCRSCQSQVDQDEFHAAHKVCPVCGFHHVMTGYERLALLTSSADGELLGESPSASDYLNFSDTVSYQERLLAARKKSAMTESV
;
A
#
# COMPACT_ATOMS: atom_id res chain seq x y z
N MET A 1 -34.46 45.01 -49.33
CA MET A 1 -34.80 43.98 -48.33
C MET A 1 -33.59 43.10 -48.04
N HIS A 2 -32.81 43.38 -47.00
CA HIS A 2 -31.85 42.42 -46.41
C HIS A 2 -31.97 42.54 -44.88
N TRP A 3 -32.78 41.66 -44.28
CA TRP A 3 -33.24 41.74 -42.88
C TRP A 3 -32.71 40.57 -42.02
N ILE A 4 -31.67 39.87 -42.48
CA ILE A 4 -31.20 38.58 -41.92
C ILE A 4 -29.73 38.63 -41.44
N ASP A 5 -29.32 39.74 -40.81
CA ASP A 5 -28.03 39.80 -40.11
C ASP A 5 -28.25 39.97 -38.60
N LYS A 6 -28.88 38.97 -37.99
CA LYS A 6 -28.89 38.81 -36.52
C LYS A 6 -28.36 37.42 -36.18
N LYS A 7 -27.04 37.27 -36.21
CA LYS A 7 -26.38 36.13 -35.58
C LYS A 7 -26.38 36.35 -34.07
N TRP A 8 -27.32 35.67 -33.42
CA TRP A 8 -27.45 35.60 -31.97
C TRP A 8 -26.26 34.81 -31.38
N PRO A 9 -25.53 35.33 -30.38
CA PRO A 9 -24.51 34.53 -29.73
C PRO A 9 -25.20 33.60 -28.73
N LEU A 10 -25.31 32.32 -29.07
CA LEU A 10 -25.64 31.30 -28.08
C LEU A 10 -24.44 31.18 -27.14
N SER A 11 -24.48 31.89 -26.01
CA SER A 11 -23.54 31.69 -24.90
C SER A 11 -23.84 30.33 -24.27
N VAL A 12 -23.18 29.30 -24.79
CA VAL A 12 -23.18 27.97 -24.19
C VAL A 12 -22.36 28.11 -22.90
N HIS A 13 -23.06 28.27 -21.77
CA HIS A 13 -22.45 28.10 -20.46
C HIS A 13 -21.84 26.70 -20.42
N GLN A 14 -20.51 26.62 -20.56
CA GLN A 14 -19.78 25.37 -20.39
C GLN A 14 -19.89 24.98 -18.92
N ALA A 15 -20.87 24.14 -18.60
CA ALA A 15 -20.92 23.48 -17.30
C ALA A 15 -19.60 22.72 -17.14
N LYS A 16 -18.81 23.09 -16.11
CA LYS A 16 -17.57 22.40 -15.76
C LYS A 16 -17.90 20.93 -15.52
N ARG A 17 -17.62 20.06 -16.50
CA ARG A 17 -17.70 18.62 -16.33
C ARG A 17 -16.67 18.25 -15.27
N ARG A 18 -17.11 17.76 -14.11
CA ARG A 18 -16.19 17.13 -13.15
C ARG A 18 -15.53 15.95 -13.89
N PRO A 19 -14.20 15.81 -13.83
CA PRO A 19 -13.55 14.66 -14.43
C PRO A 19 -14.17 13.39 -13.81
N PRO A 20 -14.46 12.36 -14.61
CA PRO A 20 -14.95 11.10 -14.08
C PRO A 20 -13.96 10.61 -13.03
N LYS A 21 -14.45 10.23 -11.85
CA LYS A 21 -13.61 9.65 -10.80
C LYS A 21 -12.86 8.47 -11.41
N SER A 22 -11.53 8.55 -11.50
CA SER A 22 -10.71 7.45 -11.98
C SER A 22 -10.90 6.27 -11.04
N CYS A 23 -11.65 5.26 -11.49
CA CYS A 23 -11.54 3.91 -10.95
C CYS A 23 -10.21 3.32 -11.45
N GLY A 24 -9.10 3.88 -10.96
CA GLY A 24 -7.77 3.48 -11.38
C GLY A 24 -7.45 2.13 -10.75
N LYS A 25 -7.44 1.07 -11.56
CA LYS A 25 -6.79 -0.19 -11.17
C LYS A 25 -5.33 0.13 -10.83
N THR A 26 -4.89 -0.28 -9.65
CA THR A 26 -3.53 -0.13 -9.20
C THR A 26 -2.72 -1.37 -9.61
N PHE A 27 -1.49 -1.14 -10.05
CA PHE A 27 -0.59 -2.21 -10.50
C PHE A 27 0.66 -2.26 -9.63
N ILE A 28 1.14 -3.48 -9.37
CA ILE A 28 2.37 -3.76 -8.61
C ILE A 28 3.39 -4.38 -9.56
N SER A 29 4.63 -3.90 -9.51
CA SER A 29 5.75 -4.49 -10.24
C SER A 29 6.38 -5.64 -9.44
N CYS A 30 6.54 -6.80 -10.06
CA CYS A 30 7.22 -7.94 -9.44
C CYS A 30 8.74 -7.68 -9.31
N ARG A 31 9.33 -8.00 -8.15
CA ARG A 31 10.78 -7.81 -7.91
C ARG A 31 11.66 -8.81 -8.66
N SER A 32 11.09 -9.95 -9.07
CA SER A 32 11.82 -11.03 -9.75
C SER A 32 11.71 -10.92 -11.27
N CYS A 33 10.49 -10.94 -11.82
CA CYS A 33 10.27 -10.95 -13.27
C CYS A 33 9.89 -9.58 -13.86
N GLN A 34 9.76 -8.54 -13.02
CA GLN A 34 9.44 -7.15 -13.43
C GLN A 34 8.08 -6.97 -14.13
N SER A 35 7.25 -8.02 -14.19
CA SER A 35 5.90 -7.93 -14.75
C SER A 35 5.02 -7.00 -13.92
N GLN A 36 4.10 -6.29 -14.59
CA GLN A 36 3.03 -5.55 -13.91
C GLN A 36 1.88 -6.50 -13.61
N VAL A 37 1.54 -6.61 -12.33
CA VAL A 37 0.45 -7.46 -11.82
C VAL A 37 -0.63 -6.55 -11.24
N ASP A 38 -1.90 -6.89 -11.48
CA ASP A 38 -3.02 -6.20 -10.84
C ASP A 38 -2.92 -6.35 -9.32
N GLN A 39 -3.11 -5.24 -8.59
CA GLN A 39 -2.94 -5.23 -7.15
C GLN A 39 -3.92 -6.18 -6.44
N ASP A 40 -5.17 -6.25 -6.89
CA ASP A 40 -6.19 -7.08 -6.25
C ASP A 40 -5.89 -8.56 -6.46
N GLU A 41 -5.48 -8.93 -7.68
CA GLU A 41 -5.04 -10.29 -7.99
C GLU A 41 -3.80 -10.69 -7.18
N PHE A 42 -2.83 -9.78 -7.03
CA PHE A 42 -1.63 -10.01 -6.23
C PHE A 42 -1.95 -10.22 -4.74
N HIS A 43 -2.91 -9.48 -4.19
CA HIS A 43 -3.37 -9.68 -2.81
C HIS A 43 -4.15 -10.99 -2.65
N ALA A 44 -5.01 -11.34 -3.61
CA ALA A 44 -5.74 -12.60 -3.62
C ALA A 44 -4.80 -13.81 -3.72
N ALA A 45 -3.70 -13.69 -4.46
CA ALA A 45 -2.63 -14.68 -4.56
C ALA A 45 -1.66 -14.66 -3.36
N HIS A 46 -2.02 -14.02 -2.23
CA HIS A 46 -1.21 -13.96 -1.01
C HIS A 46 0.21 -13.44 -1.25
N LYS A 47 0.34 -12.40 -2.08
CA LYS A 47 1.62 -11.77 -2.48
C LYS A 47 2.57 -12.71 -3.25
N VAL A 48 2.04 -13.75 -3.89
CA VAL A 48 2.77 -14.56 -4.85
C VAL A 48 2.55 -13.99 -6.25
N CYS A 49 3.63 -13.83 -7.01
CA CYS A 49 3.51 -13.37 -8.39
C CYS A 49 2.82 -14.44 -9.26
N PRO A 50 1.69 -14.14 -9.92
CA PRO A 50 0.98 -15.10 -10.76
C PRO A 50 1.75 -15.47 -12.04
N VAL A 51 2.71 -14.62 -12.45
CA VAL A 51 3.50 -14.82 -13.68
C VAL A 51 4.70 -15.76 -13.44
N CYS A 52 5.44 -15.58 -12.35
CA CYS A 52 6.68 -16.33 -12.11
C CYS A 52 6.69 -17.17 -10.81
N GLY A 53 5.66 -17.08 -9.98
CA GLY A 53 5.59 -17.81 -8.70
C GLY A 53 6.48 -17.24 -7.59
N PHE A 54 7.11 -16.07 -7.78
CA PHE A 54 7.96 -15.48 -6.74
C PHE A 54 7.15 -15.02 -5.53
N HIS A 55 7.56 -15.45 -4.34
CA HIS A 55 6.95 -15.06 -3.06
C HIS A 55 7.50 -13.72 -2.58
N HIS A 56 6.64 -12.69 -2.52
CA HIS A 56 7.02 -11.41 -1.94
C HIS A 56 6.94 -11.44 -0.41
N VAL A 57 7.60 -10.46 0.22
CA VAL A 57 7.54 -10.27 1.67
C VAL A 57 6.12 -9.96 2.12
N MET A 58 5.71 -10.66 3.17
CA MET A 58 4.42 -10.55 3.87
C MET A 58 4.67 -10.21 5.34
N THR A 59 3.77 -9.49 5.99
CA THR A 59 3.90 -9.17 7.42
C THR A 59 3.58 -10.39 8.29
N GLY A 60 4.03 -10.38 9.54
CA GLY A 60 3.71 -11.44 10.50
C GLY A 60 2.20 -11.62 10.67
N TYR A 61 1.47 -10.50 10.83
CA TYR A 61 0.00 -10.51 10.96
C TYR A 61 -0.72 -11.06 9.72
N GLU A 62 -0.31 -10.65 8.51
CA GLU A 62 -0.88 -11.20 7.28
C GLU A 62 -0.67 -12.71 7.21
N ARG A 63 0.52 -13.19 7.61
CA ARG A 63 0.83 -14.62 7.63
C ARG A 63 0.02 -15.36 8.69
N LEU A 64 -0.13 -14.80 9.89
CA LEU A 64 -0.96 -15.39 10.94
C LEU A 64 -2.39 -15.55 10.47
N ALA A 65 -2.97 -14.50 9.86
CA ALA A 65 -4.33 -14.54 9.33
C ALA A 65 -4.56 -15.64 8.27
N LEU A 66 -3.52 -16.04 7.52
CA LEU A 66 -3.61 -17.16 6.57
C LEU A 66 -3.51 -18.53 7.22
N LEU A 67 -2.82 -18.63 8.36
CA LEU A 67 -2.57 -19.90 9.04
C LEU A 67 -3.66 -20.22 10.08
N THR A 68 -4.27 -19.20 10.67
CA THR A 68 -5.29 -19.36 11.71
C THR A 68 -6.69 -19.28 11.10
N SER A 69 -7.49 -20.32 11.31
CA SER A 69 -8.88 -20.38 10.82
C SER A 69 -9.86 -19.47 11.58
N SER A 70 -9.47 -18.89 12.71
CA SER A 70 -10.35 -18.17 13.63
C SER A 70 -9.98 -16.69 13.72
N ALA A 71 -10.99 -15.82 13.58
CA ALA A 71 -10.88 -14.39 13.89
C ALA A 71 -10.67 -14.12 15.41
N ASP A 72 -10.80 -15.16 16.24
CA ASP A 72 -10.80 -15.08 17.71
C ASP A 72 -9.45 -15.46 18.34
N GLY A 73 -8.35 -15.38 17.59
CA GLY A 73 -7.01 -15.62 18.13
C GLY A 73 -6.56 -14.47 19.03
N GLU A 74 -6.18 -14.78 20.26
CA GLU A 74 -5.52 -13.80 21.15
C GLU A 74 -4.06 -13.65 20.75
N LEU A 75 -3.62 -12.40 20.57
CA LEU A 75 -2.22 -12.08 20.31
C LEU A 75 -1.43 -12.15 21.62
N LEU A 76 -0.40 -13.00 21.64
CA LEU A 76 0.47 -13.18 22.79
C LEU A 76 1.77 -12.40 22.57
N GLY A 77 2.27 -11.77 23.63
CA GLY A 77 3.60 -11.15 23.61
C GLY A 77 3.66 -9.80 22.88
N GLU A 78 2.61 -8.98 22.96
CA GLU A 78 2.65 -7.60 22.44
C GLU A 78 3.39 -6.61 23.37
N SER A 79 3.62 -6.98 24.62
CA SER A 79 4.26 -6.13 25.65
C SER A 79 5.79 -5.95 25.57
N PRO A 80 6.61 -6.92 25.14
CA PRO A 80 8.06 -6.77 25.15
C PRO A 80 8.51 -5.75 24.11
N SER A 81 9.52 -4.95 24.47
CA SER A 81 10.15 -3.98 23.59
C SER A 81 11.65 -3.97 23.79
N ALA A 82 12.42 -3.94 22.72
CA ALA A 82 13.87 -3.86 22.75
C ALA A 82 14.30 -2.55 23.44
N SER A 83 15.26 -2.70 24.34
CA SER A 83 15.87 -1.62 25.09
C SER A 83 17.38 -1.67 24.90
N ASP A 84 18.00 -0.50 24.80
CA ASP A 84 19.45 -0.36 24.60
C ASP A 84 20.17 -0.27 25.96
N TYR A 85 20.57 -1.42 26.50
CA TYR A 85 21.32 -1.47 27.76
C TYR A 85 22.81 -1.16 27.60
N LEU A 86 23.34 -1.30 26.38
CA LEU A 86 24.76 -1.14 26.10
C LEU A 86 25.10 0.28 25.62
N ASN A 87 24.09 1.13 25.41
CA ASN A 87 24.20 2.40 24.69
C ASN A 87 24.98 2.21 23.38
N PHE A 88 24.61 1.17 22.64
CA PHE A 88 25.40 0.73 21.49
C PHE A 88 25.29 1.73 20.35
N SER A 89 26.44 2.17 19.86
CA SER A 89 26.53 3.09 18.72
C SER A 89 27.59 2.61 17.73
N ASP A 90 27.19 2.65 16.47
CA ASP A 90 28.08 2.52 15.32
C ASP A 90 27.90 3.79 14.46
N THR A 91 27.60 3.68 13.16
CA THR A 91 27.26 4.79 12.25
C THR A 91 25.93 5.48 12.58
N VAL A 92 25.00 4.72 13.16
CA VAL A 92 23.69 5.17 13.66
C VAL A 92 23.47 4.44 14.98
N SER A 93 23.00 5.15 15.99
CA SER A 93 22.78 4.56 17.32
C SER A 93 21.73 3.45 17.26
N TYR A 94 21.83 2.47 18.16
CA TYR A 94 20.84 1.39 18.22
C TYR A 94 19.44 1.93 18.53
N GLN A 95 19.33 2.95 19.39
CA GLN A 95 18.06 3.63 19.70
C GLN A 95 17.40 4.22 18.44
N GLU A 96 18.16 4.91 17.59
CA GLU A 96 17.64 5.45 16.33
C GLU A 96 17.18 4.34 15.37
N ARG A 97 17.91 3.22 15.32
CA ARG A 97 17.50 2.04 14.52
C ARG A 97 16.19 1.44 15.03
N LEU A 98 16.00 1.34 16.35
CA LEU A 98 14.75 0.86 16.94
C LEU A 98 13.57 1.78 16.59
N LEU A 99 13.76 3.10 16.64
CA LEU A 99 12.71 4.04 16.25
C LEU A 99 12.38 3.94 14.75
N ALA A 100 13.39 3.84 13.89
CA ALA A 100 13.20 3.69 12.45
C ALA A 100 12.51 2.37 12.08
N ALA A 101 12.90 1.27 12.74
CA ALA A 101 12.28 -0.04 12.56
C ALA A 101 10.81 -0.02 12.95
N ARG A 102 10.48 0.47 14.16
CA ARG A 102 9.09 0.59 14.65
C ARG A 102 8.22 1.45 13.72
N LYS A 103 8.76 2.56 13.20
CA LYS A 103 8.04 3.41 12.24
C LYS A 103 7.80 2.71 10.89
N LYS A 104 8.73 1.86 10.45
CA LYS A 104 8.64 1.15 9.17
C LYS A 104 7.72 -0.07 9.23
N SER A 105 7.78 -0.84 10.32
CA SER A 105 6.98 -2.07 10.48
C SER A 105 5.64 -1.82 11.16
N ALA A 106 5.48 -0.72 11.88
CA ALA A 106 4.39 -0.49 12.84
C ALA A 106 4.29 -1.57 13.93
N MET A 107 5.38 -2.27 14.20
CA MET A 107 5.49 -3.33 15.22
C MET A 107 6.52 -2.94 16.27
N THR A 108 6.30 -3.32 17.53
CA THR A 108 7.25 -3.04 18.63
C THR A 108 8.54 -3.83 18.46
N GLU A 109 8.42 -5.09 18.07
CA GLU A 109 9.51 -6.04 17.86
C GLU A 109 9.39 -6.74 16.51
N SER A 110 10.41 -7.55 16.18
CA SER A 110 10.44 -8.32 14.93
C SER A 110 9.60 -9.60 14.93
N VAL A 111 9.01 -9.96 16.08
CA VAL A 111 8.17 -11.15 16.29
C VAL A 111 6.84 -10.71 16.87
#